data_AF-S6EPA2-F1
#
_entry.id   AF-S6EPA2-F1
#
_cell.length_a   1.000
_cell.length_b   1.000
_cell.length_c   1.000
_cell.angle_alpha   90.00
_cell.angle_beta   90.00
_cell.angle_gamma   90.00
#
_symmetry.space_group_name_H-M   'P 1'
#
loop_
_entity.id
_entity.type
_entity.pdbx_description
1 polymer ?
#
loop_
_entity_poly.entity_id
_entity_poly.type
_entity_poly.pdbx_seq_one_letter_code
_entity_poly.pdbx_strand_id
1 'polypeptide(L)'
;MKIVDLSHEIQYNMTVYSDDERPIFNDISKIKISGYNEKSINICSHTGTHIDSPIHMILFKEGKLIIENLTNLDSLPNEFMFIATPLKFKDSDGCPVRAIGLVE
;
A
#
# COMPACT_ATOMS: atom_id res chain seq x y z
N MET A 1 16.41 9.91 -15.41
CA MET A 1 15.29 9.67 -14.48
C MET A 1 15.10 8.18 -14.24
N LYS A 2 15.60 7.71 -13.11
CA LYS A 2 15.42 6.35 -12.59
C LYS A 2 14.24 6.35 -11.63
N ILE A 3 13.49 5.26 -11.62
CA ILE A 3 12.37 5.04 -10.69
C ILE A 3 12.85 4.06 -9.63
N VAL A 4 12.71 4.43 -8.36
CA VAL A 4 12.91 3.55 -7.21
C VAL A 4 11.55 3.19 -6.66
N ASP A 5 11.22 1.89 -6.66
CA ASP A 5 9.99 1.40 -6.03
C ASP A 5 10.16 1.36 -4.53
N LEU A 6 9.28 2.05 -3.81
CA LEU A 6 9.33 2.19 -2.36
C LEU A 6 8.21 1.42 -1.66
N SER A 7 7.53 0.52 -2.38
CA SER A 7 6.38 -0.23 -1.86
C SER A 7 6.71 -1.69 -1.61
N HIS A 8 6.19 -2.26 -0.53
CA HIS A 8 6.19 -3.71 -0.32
C HIS A 8 5.18 -4.39 -1.24
N GLU A 9 5.54 -5.57 -1.75
CA GLU A 9 4.59 -6.46 -2.40
C GLU A 9 3.58 -6.99 -1.36
N ILE A 10 2.28 -6.83 -1.65
CA ILE A 10 1.22 -7.37 -0.80
C ILE A 10 1.03 -8.85 -1.12
N GLN A 11 1.27 -9.70 -0.13
CA GLN A 11 1.21 -11.16 -0.26
C GLN A 11 0.76 -11.80 1.05
N TYR A 12 0.21 -13.02 0.98
CA TYR A 12 -0.33 -13.72 2.15
C TYR A 12 0.72 -13.90 3.27
N ASN A 13 1.97 -14.20 2.91
CA ASN A 13 3.06 -14.45 3.87
C ASN A 13 3.84 -13.19 4.28
N MET A 14 3.35 -11.98 3.97
CA MET A 14 4.05 -10.77 4.39
C MET A 14 3.99 -10.57 5.91
N THR A 15 4.91 -9.77 6.43
CA THR A 15 4.85 -9.26 7.81
C THR A 15 3.60 -8.39 7.96
N VAL A 16 2.85 -8.61 9.03
CA VAL A 16 1.63 -7.88 9.39
C VAL A 16 1.66 -7.51 10.87
N TYR A 17 0.88 -6.52 11.28
CA TYR A 17 0.80 -6.10 12.68
C TYR A 17 0.17 -7.19 13.56
N SER A 18 -0.96 -7.75 13.09
CA SER A 18 -1.64 -8.89 13.71
C SER A 18 -2.03 -9.92 12.65
N ASP A 19 -2.12 -11.20 13.03
CA ASP A 19 -2.51 -12.26 12.09
C ASP A 19 -3.93 -12.07 11.51
N ASP A 20 -4.80 -11.36 12.23
CA ASP A 20 -6.16 -11.05 11.80
C ASP A 20 -6.22 -10.05 10.63
N GLU A 21 -5.16 -9.27 10.42
CA GLU A 21 -5.05 -8.27 9.34
C GLU A 21 -4.39 -8.81 8.07
N ARG A 22 -4.11 -10.11 8.04
CA ARG A 22 -3.38 -10.75 6.93
C ARG A 22 -4.15 -10.64 5.60
N PRO A 23 -3.47 -10.27 4.50
CA PRO A 23 -4.09 -10.29 3.17
C PRO A 23 -4.61 -11.67 2.78
N ILE A 24 -5.85 -11.75 2.32
CA ILE A 24 -6.48 -12.99 1.84
C ILE A 24 -6.78 -12.87 0.35
N PHE A 25 -6.39 -13.89 -0.41
CA PHE A 25 -6.61 -13.98 -1.85
C PHE A 25 -7.41 -15.24 -2.17
N ASN A 26 -8.63 -15.08 -2.67
CA ASN A 26 -9.50 -16.20 -3.03
C ASN A 26 -9.68 -16.26 -4.55
N ASP A 27 -9.41 -17.42 -5.15
CA ASP A 27 -9.74 -17.66 -6.56
C ASP A 27 -11.26 -17.72 -6.73
N ILE A 28 -11.82 -16.78 -7.49
CA ILE A 28 -13.25 -16.76 -7.85
C ILE A 28 -13.47 -17.49 -9.17
N SER A 29 -12.56 -17.30 -10.13
CA SER A 29 -12.65 -17.90 -11.46
C SER A 29 -11.27 -18.18 -12.06
N LYS A 30 -11.18 -19.18 -12.94
CA LYS A 30 -9.96 -19.54 -13.67
C LYS A 30 -10.25 -19.62 -15.17
N ILE A 31 -9.31 -19.14 -15.98
CA ILE A 31 -9.43 -19.10 -17.46
C ILE A 31 -9.82 -20.47 -18.03
N LYS A 32 -9.24 -21.55 -17.50
CA LYS A 32 -9.51 -22.92 -17.99
C LYS A 32 -10.96 -23.37 -17.79
N ILE A 33 -11.69 -22.77 -16.86
CA ILE A 33 -13.07 -23.16 -16.51
C ILE A 33 -14.07 -22.17 -17.13
N SER A 34 -13.84 -20.87 -16.95
CA SER A 34 -14.83 -19.84 -17.28
C SER A 34 -14.38 -18.85 -18.36
N GLY A 35 -13.18 -19.01 -18.92
CA GLY A 35 -12.62 -18.12 -19.94
C GLY A 35 -11.97 -16.82 -19.41
N TYR A 36 -12.00 -16.58 -18.10
CA TYR A 36 -11.35 -15.43 -17.44
C TYR A 36 -10.77 -15.80 -16.07
N ASN A 37 -9.82 -15.00 -15.57
CA ASN A 37 -9.29 -15.12 -14.20
C ASN A 37 -9.88 -14.02 -13.34
N GLU A 38 -10.32 -14.36 -12.14
CA GLU A 38 -10.79 -13.40 -11.15
C GLU A 38 -10.41 -13.87 -9.76
N LYS A 39 -9.90 -12.93 -8.94
CA LYS A 39 -9.61 -13.15 -7.53
C LYS A 39 -10.37 -12.12 -6.70
N SER A 40 -10.94 -12.57 -5.59
CA SER A 40 -11.34 -11.67 -4.51
C SER A 40 -10.12 -11.43 -3.63
N ILE A 41 -9.87 -10.15 -3.33
CA ILE A 41 -8.75 -9.70 -2.50
C ILE A 41 -9.35 -9.01 -1.27
N ASN A 42 -8.99 -9.48 -0.09
CA ASN A 42 -9.34 -8.87 1.18
C ASN A 42 -8.06 -8.39 1.87
N ILE A 43 -8.02 -7.10 2.18
CA ILE A 43 -6.89 -6.40 2.79
C ILE A 43 -7.42 -5.32 3.74
N CYS A 44 -6.68 -5.04 4.81
CA CYS A 44 -6.95 -3.93 5.72
C CYS A 44 -6.38 -2.62 5.16
N SER A 45 -6.91 -1.48 5.58
CA SER A 45 -6.50 -0.12 5.16
C SER A 45 -5.01 0.18 5.39
N HIS A 46 -4.42 -0.46 6.41
CA HIS A 46 -3.02 -0.28 6.83
C HIS A 46 -2.08 -1.40 6.33
N THR A 47 -2.51 -2.17 5.33
CA THR A 47 -1.72 -3.28 4.78
C THR A 47 -0.49 -2.78 4.03
N GLY A 48 0.70 -3.23 4.43
CA GLY A 48 1.94 -2.97 3.69
C GLY A 48 2.32 -1.48 3.70
N THR A 49 2.80 -0.99 2.55
CA THR A 49 3.06 0.43 2.35
C THR A 49 1.74 1.18 2.15
N HIS A 50 1.40 2.04 3.09
CA HIS A 50 0.08 2.67 3.12
C HIS A 50 0.16 4.11 3.61
N ILE A 51 -0.89 4.87 3.33
CA ILE A 51 -1.09 6.22 3.82
C ILE A 51 -2.19 6.24 4.86
N ASP A 52 -1.97 6.99 5.93
CA ASP A 52 -2.99 7.26 6.94
C ASP A 52 -3.78 8.50 6.60
N SER A 53 -5.11 8.37 6.69
CA SER A 53 -6.01 9.50 6.67
C SER A 53 -5.86 10.28 7.98
N PRO A 54 -6.05 11.61 7.98
CA PRO A 54 -6.06 12.40 9.22
C PRO A 54 -7.05 11.91 10.28
N ILE A 55 -8.05 11.10 9.91
CA ILE A 55 -9.01 10.49 10.83
C ILE A 55 -8.44 9.30 11.63
N HIS A 56 -7.37 8.65 11.15
CA HIS A 56 -6.78 7.46 11.80
C HIS A 56 -6.10 7.80 13.13
N MET A 57 -5.59 9.03 13.29
CA MET A 57 -5.01 9.50 14.55
C MET A 57 -5.56 10.88 14.94
N ILE A 58 -6.25 10.96 16.07
CA ILE A 58 -6.74 12.21 16.71
C ILE A 58 -5.58 13.22 16.96
N LEU A 59 -4.33 12.79 16.88
CA LEU A 59 -3.12 13.58 17.15
C LEU A 59 -2.65 14.46 15.98
N PHE A 60 -3.28 14.44 14.80
CA PHE A 60 -2.91 15.33 13.70
C PHE A 60 -3.42 16.77 13.90
N LYS A 61 -2.92 17.46 14.93
CA LYS A 61 -3.19 18.89 15.17
C LYS A 61 -2.72 19.79 14.01
N GLU A 62 -1.94 19.28 13.06
CA GLU A 62 -1.34 20.05 11.97
C GLU A 62 -1.65 19.53 10.54
N GLY A 63 -2.59 18.59 10.37
CA GLY A 63 -3.02 18.15 9.03
C GLY A 63 -1.93 17.45 8.18
N LYS A 64 -0.92 16.87 8.84
CA LYS A 64 0.14 16.09 8.17
C LYS A 64 -0.37 14.69 7.83
N LEU A 65 0.05 14.18 6.68
CA LEU A 65 -0.19 12.80 6.26
C LEU A 65 1.01 11.93 6.69
N ILE A 66 0.76 10.68 7.02
CA ILE A 66 1.79 9.68 7.32
C ILE A 66 1.75 8.62 6.24
N ILE A 67 2.93 8.21 5.78
CA ILE A 67 3.11 7.03 4.95
C ILE A 67 4.07 6.10 5.68
N GLU A 68 3.61 4.88 5.93
CA GLU A 68 4.35 3.89 6.70
C GLU A 68 4.86 2.75 5.81
N ASN A 69 5.83 2.00 6.33
CA ASN A 69 6.39 0.79 5.69
C ASN A 69 6.91 1.04 4.27
N LEU A 70 7.67 2.12 4.06
CA LEU A 70 8.44 2.30 2.82
C LEU A 70 9.64 1.34 2.79
N THR A 71 9.95 0.81 1.62
CA THR A 71 11.14 -0.04 1.39
C THR A 71 12.16 0.67 0.49
N ASN A 72 13.38 0.12 0.40
CA ASN A 72 14.45 0.57 -0.52
C ASN A 72 14.90 2.03 -0.33
N LEU A 73 14.75 2.57 0.88
CA LEU A 73 15.10 3.96 1.19
C LEU A 73 16.61 4.24 1.06
N ASP A 74 17.43 3.21 1.24
CA ASP A 74 18.88 3.23 1.05
C ASP A 74 19.30 3.48 -0.41
N SER A 75 18.39 3.25 -1.36
CA SER A 75 18.62 3.48 -2.78
C SER A 75 18.30 4.91 -3.24
N LEU A 76 17.85 5.78 -2.31
CA LEU A 76 17.45 7.16 -2.60
C LEU A 76 18.60 8.15 -2.32
N PRO A 77 18.73 9.21 -3.15
CA PRO A 77 19.55 10.37 -2.82
C PRO A 77 18.87 11.22 -1.71
N ASN A 78 19.57 12.26 -1.24
CA ASN A 78 19.02 13.21 -0.27
C ASN A 78 17.79 13.96 -0.78
N GLU A 79 17.71 14.21 -2.09
CA GLU A 79 16.63 14.94 -2.74
C GLU A 79 16.11 14.15 -3.94
N PHE A 80 14.81 13.91 -3.96
CA PHE A 80 14.11 13.21 -5.02
C PHE A 80 12.65 13.65 -5.03
N MET A 81 11.96 13.40 -6.14
CA MET A 81 10.51 13.59 -6.18
C MET A 81 9.82 12.34 -5.66
N PHE A 82 9.07 12.49 -4.58
CA PHE A 82 8.27 11.42 -3.98
C PHE A 82 6.84 11.44 -4.52
N ILE A 83 6.34 10.27 -4.92
CA ILE A 83 4.96 10.07 -5.39
C ILE A 83 4.37 8.90 -4.63
N ALA A 84 3.21 9.09 -4.00
CA ALA A 84 2.43 8.02 -3.38
C ALA A 84 0.96 8.14 -3.79
N THR A 85 0.44 7.12 -4.46
CA THR A 85 -0.92 7.14 -5.01
C THR A 85 -1.82 6.13 -4.28
N PRO A 86 -2.74 6.58 -3.40
CA PRO A 86 -3.75 5.72 -2.80
C PRO A 86 -4.88 5.40 -3.77
N LEU A 87 -5.55 4.26 -3.54
CA LEU A 87 -6.89 4.04 -4.08
C LEU A 87 -7.89 5.01 -3.44
N LYS A 88 -8.88 5.43 -4.21
CA LYS A 88 -9.87 6.44 -3.81
C LYS A 88 -11.04 5.82 -3.04
N PHE A 89 -10.75 5.20 -1.89
CA PHE A 89 -11.79 4.68 -1.00
C PHE A 89 -12.56 5.81 -0.32
N LYS A 90 -13.86 5.62 -0.14
CA LYS A 90 -14.72 6.55 0.58
C LYS A 90 -14.71 6.19 2.07
N ASP A 91 -14.59 7.19 2.93
CA ASP A 91 -14.70 7.06 4.40
C ASP A 91 -13.72 6.04 5.03
N SER A 92 -12.54 5.85 4.41
CA SER A 92 -11.48 4.99 4.93
C SER A 92 -10.48 5.77 5.80
N ASP A 93 -9.95 5.10 6.81
CA ASP A 93 -8.92 5.62 7.72
C ASP A 93 -7.50 5.47 7.19
N GLY A 94 -7.29 4.65 6.16
CA GLY A 94 -6.00 4.54 5.48
C GLY A 94 -6.16 3.88 4.12
N CYS A 95 -5.07 3.75 3.38
CA CYS A 95 -5.09 3.06 2.10
C CYS A 95 -3.69 2.58 1.72
N PRO A 96 -3.52 1.31 1.28
CA PRO A 96 -2.29 0.90 0.63
C PRO A 96 -2.00 1.80 -0.58
N VAL A 97 -0.75 2.21 -0.72
CA VAL A 97 -0.31 3.11 -1.78
C VAL A 97 0.72 2.45 -2.67
N ARG A 98 0.80 2.89 -3.92
CA ARG A 98 2.03 2.72 -4.70
C ARG A 98 2.91 3.95 -4.49
N ALA A 99 3.95 3.78 -3.69
CA ALA A 99 4.97 4.77 -3.41
C ALA A 99 6.21 4.55 -4.30
N ILE A 100 6.68 5.61 -4.95
CA ILE A 100 7.89 5.62 -5.78
C ILE A 100 8.71 6.89 -5.53
N GLY A 101 10.02 6.78 -5.71
CA GLY A 101 10.94 7.91 -5.81
C GLY A 101 11.40 8.08 -7.25
N LEU A 102 11.27 9.29 -7.81
CA LEU A 102 11.87 9.67 -9.08
C LEU A 102 13.19 10.36 -8.80
N VAL A 103 14.28 9.74 -9.24
CA VAL A 103 15.65 10.25 -9.06
C VAL A 103 16.21 10.61 -10.43
N GLU A 104 16.93 11.73 -10.52
CA GLU A 104 17.50 12.21 -11.79
C GLU A 104 18.50 11.21 -12.39
#